data_AF-A0A6N3Z0X0-F1
#
_entry.id   AF-A0A6N3Z0X0-F1
#
_cell.length_a   1.000
_cell.length_b   1.000
_cell.length_c   1.000
_cell.angle_alpha   90.00
_cell.angle_beta   90.00
_cell.angle_gamma   90.00
#
_symmetry.space_group_name_H-M   'P 1'
#
loop_
_entity.id
_entity.type
_entity.pdbx_description
1 polymer ?
#
loop_
_entity_poly.entity_id
_entity_poly.type
_entity_poly.pdbx_seq_one_letter_code
_entity_poly.pdbx_strand_id
1 'polypeptide(L)'
;MLKKLLLVSTVLLLSACSSRQYSESSLTQSKIDIYEQTQNYVALSDLYKAELKKEDSEEIREALAAALLHLEDPESALFYLKPNIENGASFQSYYLQASALGDLGKYPQAIKAALLSLEENPDNPETENLLGILYGHEYQYEKSRRYFQKAQLHFYDSNTIANNLAVLDIAEGNYKRAAQRLLPVYRSGQANEQVMANLILSMAKEQNLEFIQAVLGDKHTKKEIERIYQSLQRFNSLDIDTKKSV
;
A
#
# COMPACT_ATOMS: atom_id res chain seq x y z
N MET A 1 56.43 13.45 -50.32
CA MET A 1 54.95 13.48 -50.40
C MET A 1 54.24 12.62 -49.35
N LEU A 2 54.93 11.75 -48.59
CA LEU A 2 54.30 10.90 -47.56
C LEU A 2 53.89 11.60 -46.25
N LYS A 3 54.52 12.73 -45.87
CA LYS A 3 54.23 13.41 -44.59
C LYS A 3 52.91 14.22 -44.57
N LYS A 4 52.35 14.58 -45.74
CA LYS A 4 51.05 15.27 -45.81
C LYS A 4 49.85 14.31 -45.77
N LEU A 5 50.05 13.01 -46.08
CA LEU A 5 48.98 12.01 -46.00
C LEU A 5 48.74 11.53 -44.55
N LEU A 6 49.76 11.55 -43.71
CA LEU A 6 49.64 11.12 -42.31
C LEU A 6 48.85 12.11 -41.43
N LEU A 7 48.78 13.38 -41.82
CA LEU A 7 48.08 14.42 -41.07
C LEU A 7 46.57 14.46 -41.37
N VAL A 8 46.13 13.89 -42.50
CA VAL A 8 44.70 13.82 -42.87
C VAL A 8 44.03 12.58 -42.24
N SER A 9 44.80 11.53 -41.96
CA SER A 9 44.28 10.31 -41.33
C SER A 9 43.97 10.46 -39.83
N THR A 10 44.55 11.44 -39.14
CA THR A 10 44.35 11.67 -37.70
C THR A 10 43.17 12.59 -37.36
N VAL A 11 42.60 13.30 -38.35
CA VAL A 11 41.43 14.18 -38.14
C VAL A 11 40.10 13.42 -38.24
N LEU A 12 40.09 12.21 -38.83
CA LEU A 12 38.89 11.37 -38.96
C LEU A 12 38.57 10.49 -37.75
N LEU A 13 39.39 10.49 -36.71
CA LEU A 13 39.18 9.71 -35.48
C LEU A 13 38.55 10.50 -34.32
N LEU A 14 38.20 11.77 -34.52
CA LEU A 14 37.67 12.65 -33.47
C LEU A 14 36.17 12.97 -33.59
N SER A 15 35.45 12.35 -34.55
CA SER A 15 34.00 12.52 -34.73
C SER A 15 33.16 11.36 -34.19
N ALA A 16 33.74 10.48 -33.36
CA ALA A 16 33.00 9.45 -32.62
C ALA A 16 32.63 9.90 -31.20
N CYS A 17 32.18 11.15 -31.03
CA CYS A 17 31.31 11.48 -29.91
C CYS A 17 29.91 10.96 -30.28
N SER A 18 29.63 9.71 -29.93
CA SER A 18 28.30 9.12 -30.06
C SER A 18 27.29 10.02 -29.34
N SER A 19 26.42 10.71 -30.08
CA SER A 19 25.18 11.23 -29.54
C SER A 19 24.41 10.03 -29.01
N ARG A 20 24.33 9.87 -27.68
CA ARG A 20 23.57 8.80 -27.04
C ARG A 20 22.10 9.05 -27.38
N GLN A 21 21.62 8.42 -28.45
CA GLN A 21 20.22 8.51 -28.86
C GLN A 21 19.43 7.66 -27.87
N TYR A 22 18.87 8.30 -26.84
CA TYR A 22 17.95 7.64 -25.92
C TYR A 22 16.72 7.20 -26.71
N SER A 23 16.34 5.92 -26.61
CA SER A 23 15.07 5.45 -27.17
C SER A 23 13.92 6.12 -26.41
N GLU A 24 12.80 6.34 -27.09
CA GLU A 24 11.59 6.87 -26.46
C GLU A 24 11.20 6.05 -25.22
N SER A 25 11.31 4.72 -25.30
CA SER A 25 11.09 3.81 -24.18
C SER A 25 11.99 4.08 -22.97
N SER A 26 13.29 4.35 -23.19
CA SER A 26 14.24 4.66 -22.11
C SER A 26 13.92 5.99 -21.41
N LEU A 27 13.39 6.96 -22.16
CA LEU A 27 12.94 8.23 -21.59
C LEU A 27 11.65 8.05 -20.79
N THR A 28 10.69 7.27 -21.28
CA THR A 28 9.46 6.94 -20.54
C THR A 28 9.79 6.24 -19.23
N GLN A 29 10.68 5.24 -19.24
CA GLN A 29 11.10 4.56 -18.02
C GLN A 29 11.75 5.54 -17.02
N SER A 30 12.63 6.42 -17.50
CA SER A 30 13.25 7.44 -16.64
C SER A 30 12.22 8.36 -15.98
N LYS A 31 11.11 8.67 -16.67
CA LYS A 31 10.00 9.45 -16.10
C LYS A 31 9.23 8.65 -15.05
N ILE A 32 8.93 7.38 -15.32
CA ILE A 32 8.28 6.47 -14.37
C ILE A 32 9.09 6.44 -13.07
N ASP A 33 10.39 6.14 -13.16
CA ASP A 33 11.27 6.05 -12.00
C ASP A 33 11.28 7.34 -11.17
N ILE A 34 11.36 8.51 -11.83
CA ILE A 34 11.32 9.81 -11.15
C ILE A 34 9.98 10.01 -10.44
N TYR A 35 8.87 9.70 -11.12
CA TYR A 35 7.55 9.91 -10.52
C TYR A 35 7.24 8.90 -9.41
N GLU A 36 7.71 7.66 -9.49
CA GLU A 36 7.61 6.68 -8.39
C GLU A 36 8.43 7.11 -7.18
N GLN A 37 9.68 7.53 -7.38
CA GLN A 37 10.55 8.02 -6.30
C GLN A 37 10.00 9.27 -5.62
N THR A 38 9.36 10.15 -6.40
CA THR A 38 8.73 11.37 -5.87
C THR A 38 7.28 11.16 -5.46
N GLN A 39 6.75 9.93 -5.57
CA GLN A 39 5.36 9.57 -5.30
C GLN A 39 4.35 10.49 -6.02
N ASN A 40 4.71 10.93 -7.23
CA ASN A 40 3.87 11.80 -8.05
C ASN A 40 2.87 10.97 -8.87
N TYR A 41 1.89 10.41 -8.17
CA TYR A 41 0.87 9.53 -8.78
C TYR A 41 -0.01 10.23 -9.81
N VAL A 42 -0.18 11.56 -9.70
CA VAL A 42 -0.87 12.37 -10.72
C VAL A 42 -0.12 12.27 -12.05
N ALA A 43 1.18 12.58 -12.04
CA ALA A 43 2.01 12.51 -13.24
C ALA A 43 2.17 11.08 -13.77
N LEU A 44 2.24 10.07 -12.89
CA LEU A 44 2.20 8.66 -13.30
C LEU A 44 0.91 8.33 -14.03
N SER A 45 -0.25 8.72 -13.49
CA SER A 45 -1.54 8.42 -14.11
C SER A 45 -1.67 9.07 -15.50
N ASP A 46 -1.18 10.30 -15.66
CA ASP A 46 -1.20 10.99 -16.95
C ASP A 46 -0.22 10.38 -17.95
N LEU A 47 0.95 9.95 -17.48
CA LEU A 47 1.93 9.23 -18.29
C LEU A 47 1.35 7.90 -18.78
N TYR A 48 0.78 7.07 -17.90
CA TYR A 48 0.19 5.79 -18.28
C TYR A 48 -1.01 5.96 -19.22
N LYS A 49 -1.86 6.98 -19.03
CA LYS A 49 -2.93 7.31 -19.99
C LYS A 49 -2.38 7.69 -21.36
N ALA A 50 -1.22 8.36 -21.41
CA ALA A 50 -0.58 8.72 -22.67
C ALA A 50 0.03 7.49 -23.37
N GLU A 51 0.67 6.59 -22.63
CA GLU A 51 1.20 5.33 -23.17
C GLU A 51 0.07 4.41 -23.65
N LEU A 52 -1.03 4.31 -22.90
CA LEU A 52 -2.21 3.51 -23.28
C LEU A 52 -2.85 3.95 -24.61
N LYS A 53 -2.70 5.23 -24.99
CA LYS A 53 -3.15 5.75 -26.30
C LYS A 53 -2.25 5.33 -27.45
N LYS A 54 -0.98 5.03 -27.18
CA LYS A 54 -0.01 4.56 -28.17
C LYS A 54 -0.20 3.05 -28.40
N GLU A 55 -0.27 2.31 -27.30
CA GLU A 55 -0.42 0.86 -27.29
C GLU A 55 -1.24 0.43 -26.08
N ASP A 56 -2.31 -0.32 -26.34
CA ASP A 56 -3.13 -0.89 -25.29
C ASP A 56 -2.49 -2.19 -24.78
N SER A 57 -2.24 -2.27 -23.48
CA SER A 57 -1.68 -3.46 -22.84
C SER A 57 -2.25 -3.65 -21.43
N GLU A 58 -2.28 -4.90 -20.98
CA GLU A 58 -2.70 -5.28 -19.64
C GLU A 58 -1.83 -4.58 -18.58
N GLU A 59 -0.51 -4.57 -18.80
CA GLU A 59 0.48 -4.02 -17.87
C GLU A 59 0.33 -2.51 -17.68
N ILE A 60 0.07 -1.75 -18.76
CA ILE A 60 -0.15 -0.29 -18.65
C ILE A 60 -1.46 0.00 -17.92
N ARG A 61 -2.51 -0.83 -18.14
CA ARG A 61 -3.78 -0.69 -17.42
C ARG A 61 -3.64 -0.98 -15.94
N GLU A 62 -2.86 -2.00 -15.58
CA GLU A 62 -2.54 -2.32 -14.19
C GLU A 62 -1.75 -1.19 -13.52
N ALA A 63 -0.71 -0.68 -14.19
CA ALA A 63 0.09 0.43 -13.68
C ALA A 63 -0.73 1.71 -13.50
N LEU A 64 -1.64 2.01 -14.45
CA LEU A 64 -2.58 3.11 -14.34
C LEU A 64 -3.55 2.91 -13.16
N ALA A 65 -4.14 1.72 -13.04
CA ALA A 65 -5.07 1.41 -11.95
C ALA A 65 -4.39 1.51 -10.58
N ALA A 66 -3.16 1.02 -10.43
CA ALA A 66 -2.38 1.18 -9.22
C ALA A 66 -2.14 2.65 -8.87
N ALA A 67 -1.75 3.48 -9.85
CA ALA A 67 -1.58 4.92 -9.64
C ALA A 67 -2.90 5.61 -9.23
N LEU A 68 -4.03 5.21 -9.81
CA LEU A 68 -5.35 5.74 -9.46
C LEU A 68 -5.78 5.35 -8.04
N LEU A 69 -5.45 4.14 -7.57
CA LEU A 69 -5.70 3.74 -6.19
C LEU A 69 -4.88 4.57 -5.19
N HIS A 70 -3.63 4.89 -5.52
CA HIS A 70 -2.84 5.84 -4.72
C HIS A 70 -3.41 7.26 -4.71
N LEU A 71 -4.25 7.62 -5.67
CA LEU A 71 -4.98 8.89 -5.75
C LEU A 71 -6.38 8.83 -5.11
N GLU A 72 -6.72 7.71 -4.46
CA GLU A 72 -8.05 7.47 -3.89
C GLU A 72 -9.19 7.55 -4.95
N ASP A 73 -8.90 7.12 -6.19
CA ASP A 73 -9.87 7.03 -7.30
C ASP A 73 -10.13 5.56 -7.74
N PRO A 74 -10.78 4.76 -6.87
CA PRO A 74 -11.02 3.35 -7.13
C PRO A 74 -12.04 3.11 -8.26
N GLU A 75 -12.98 4.02 -8.51
CA GLU A 75 -13.91 3.93 -9.64
C GLU A 75 -13.19 3.98 -10.97
N SER A 76 -12.26 4.93 -11.16
CA SER A 76 -11.46 5.00 -12.38
C SER A 76 -10.54 3.78 -12.51
N ALA A 77 -9.96 3.29 -11.40
CA ALA A 77 -9.15 2.07 -11.41
C ALA A 77 -9.96 0.88 -11.96
N LEU A 78 -11.18 0.67 -11.46
CA LEU A 78 -12.09 -0.37 -11.97
C LEU A 78 -12.48 -0.17 -13.43
N PHE A 79 -12.68 1.08 -13.86
CA PHE A 79 -12.99 1.38 -15.26
C PHE A 79 -11.85 0.95 -16.18
N TYR A 80 -10.60 1.26 -15.85
CA TYR A 80 -9.45 0.92 -16.69
C TYR A 80 -9.07 -0.57 -16.63
N LEU A 81 -9.36 -1.26 -15.53
CA LEU A 81 -9.15 -2.71 -15.37
C LEU A 81 -10.19 -3.57 -16.08
N LYS A 82 -11.37 -3.01 -16.42
CA LYS A 82 -12.48 -3.77 -17.02
C LYS A 82 -12.04 -4.65 -18.21
N PRO A 83 -11.25 -4.17 -19.19
CA PRO A 83 -10.79 -5.00 -20.29
C PRO A 83 -9.91 -6.18 -19.87
N ASN A 84 -9.06 -6.02 -18.85
CA ASN A 84 -8.21 -7.11 -18.33
C ASN A 84 -9.10 -8.22 -17.77
N ILE A 85 -10.08 -7.84 -16.94
CA ILE A 85 -11.00 -8.77 -16.26
C ILE A 85 -11.88 -9.54 -17.26
N GLU A 86 -12.30 -8.91 -18.36
CA GLU A 86 -13.15 -9.53 -19.38
C GLU A 86 -12.40 -10.53 -20.27
N ASN A 87 -11.06 -10.47 -20.35
CA ASN A 87 -10.25 -11.25 -21.30
C ASN A 87 -9.33 -12.31 -20.66
N GLY A 88 -9.56 -12.64 -19.39
CA GLY A 88 -8.67 -13.51 -18.61
C GLY A 88 -7.55 -12.70 -17.99
N ALA A 89 -7.81 -12.19 -16.78
CA ALA A 89 -6.92 -11.28 -16.08
C ALA A 89 -5.77 -12.01 -15.37
N SER A 90 -4.62 -11.33 -15.27
CA SER A 90 -3.54 -11.74 -14.38
C SER A 90 -3.95 -11.69 -12.90
N PHE A 91 -3.14 -12.33 -12.04
CA PHE A 91 -3.28 -12.18 -10.59
C PHE A 91 -3.23 -10.70 -10.16
N GLN A 92 -2.39 -9.87 -10.80
CA GLN A 92 -2.23 -8.45 -10.47
C GLN A 92 -3.49 -7.66 -10.79
N SER A 93 -4.11 -7.91 -11.95
CA SER A 93 -5.39 -7.32 -12.33
C SER A 93 -6.51 -7.68 -11.33
N TYR A 94 -6.58 -8.93 -10.87
CA TYR A 94 -7.53 -9.34 -9.84
C TYR A 94 -7.22 -8.73 -8.47
N TYR A 95 -5.95 -8.62 -8.08
CA TYR A 95 -5.52 -7.94 -6.85
C TYR A 95 -5.93 -6.46 -6.86
N LEU A 96 -5.66 -5.73 -7.95
CA LEU A 96 -6.03 -4.31 -8.06
C LEU A 96 -7.54 -4.12 -8.08
N GLN A 97 -8.29 -5.01 -8.75
CA GLN A 97 -9.74 -5.02 -8.68
C GLN A 97 -10.24 -5.23 -7.24
N ALA A 98 -9.64 -6.17 -6.51
CA ALA A 98 -10.00 -6.44 -5.13
C ALA A 98 -9.72 -5.23 -4.22
N SER A 99 -8.56 -4.60 -4.38
CA SER A 99 -8.22 -3.37 -3.64
C SER A 99 -9.23 -2.26 -3.91
N ALA A 100 -9.52 -1.98 -5.18
CA ALA A 100 -10.49 -0.96 -5.58
C ALA A 100 -11.90 -1.24 -5.03
N LEU A 101 -12.36 -2.49 -5.09
CA LEU A 101 -13.65 -2.88 -4.52
C LEU A 101 -13.66 -2.76 -2.99
N GLY A 102 -12.52 -3.02 -2.33
CA GLY A 102 -12.33 -2.84 -0.89
C GLY A 102 -12.46 -1.37 -0.48
N ASP A 103 -11.80 -0.46 -1.20
CA ASP A 103 -11.87 0.99 -0.96
C ASP A 103 -13.30 1.53 -1.13
N LEU A 104 -14.07 0.92 -2.05
CA LEU A 104 -15.50 1.19 -2.26
C LEU A 104 -16.43 0.55 -1.23
N GLY A 105 -15.91 -0.20 -0.26
CA GLY A 105 -16.70 -0.93 0.74
C GLY A 105 -17.48 -2.12 0.17
N LYS A 106 -17.19 -2.57 -1.05
CA LYS A 106 -17.84 -3.72 -1.70
C LYS A 106 -17.15 -5.02 -1.31
N TYR A 107 -17.02 -5.27 -0.01
CA TYR A 107 -16.17 -6.34 0.52
C TYR A 107 -16.46 -7.74 -0.03
N PRO A 108 -17.74 -8.18 -0.21
CA PRO A 108 -17.99 -9.51 -0.80
C PRO A 108 -17.44 -9.67 -2.22
N GLN A 109 -17.49 -8.60 -3.03
CA GLN A 109 -16.95 -8.60 -4.39
C GLN A 109 -15.42 -8.53 -4.37
N ALA A 110 -14.86 -7.71 -3.47
CA ALA A 110 -13.43 -7.61 -3.24
C ALA A 110 -12.81 -8.95 -2.85
N ILE A 111 -13.44 -9.67 -1.91
CA ILE A 111 -12.99 -11.00 -1.48
C ILE A 111 -12.99 -11.97 -2.66
N LYS A 112 -14.05 -11.96 -3.49
CA LYS A 112 -14.10 -12.81 -4.68
C LYS A 112 -12.95 -12.51 -5.64
N ALA A 113 -12.68 -11.24 -5.92
CA ALA A 113 -11.58 -10.84 -6.79
C ALA A 113 -10.21 -11.24 -6.20
N ALA A 114 -9.99 -11.04 -4.89
CA ALA A 114 -8.74 -11.43 -4.25
C ALA A 114 -8.54 -12.96 -4.21
N LEU A 115 -9.62 -13.74 -4.10
CA LEU A 115 -9.54 -15.19 -4.23
C LEU A 115 -9.14 -15.62 -5.66
N LEU A 116 -9.66 -14.96 -6.70
CA LEU A 116 -9.23 -15.19 -8.08
C LEU A 116 -7.74 -14.83 -8.28
N SER A 117 -7.25 -13.76 -7.65
CA SER A 117 -5.82 -13.45 -7.64
C SER A 117 -4.98 -14.60 -7.07
N LEU A 118 -5.40 -15.21 -5.95
CA LEU A 118 -4.70 -16.36 -5.35
C LEU A 118 -4.87 -17.67 -6.14
N GLU A 119 -5.90 -17.80 -6.98
CA GLU A 119 -6.03 -18.94 -7.90
C GLU A 119 -4.92 -18.88 -8.98
N GLU A 120 -4.61 -17.69 -9.48
CA GLU A 120 -3.55 -17.46 -10.49
C GLU A 120 -2.14 -17.44 -9.90
N ASN A 121 -1.98 -16.83 -8.72
CA ASN A 121 -0.70 -16.81 -8.00
C ASN A 121 -0.90 -17.28 -6.55
N PRO A 122 -0.87 -18.60 -6.32
CA PRO A 122 -0.93 -19.16 -4.99
C PRO A 122 0.18 -18.58 -4.11
N ASP A 123 -0.12 -18.37 -2.83
CA ASP A 123 0.85 -17.91 -1.83
C ASP A 123 1.38 -16.48 -2.05
N ASN A 124 0.68 -15.63 -2.81
CA ASN A 124 1.02 -14.20 -2.92
C ASN A 124 0.73 -13.45 -1.60
N PRO A 125 1.76 -12.93 -0.89
CA PRO A 125 1.60 -12.35 0.43
C PRO A 125 0.79 -11.04 0.44
N GLU A 126 0.86 -10.23 -0.62
CA GLU A 126 0.09 -9.00 -0.75
C GLU A 126 -1.42 -9.29 -0.82
N THR A 127 -1.81 -10.26 -1.64
CA THR A 127 -3.21 -10.70 -1.79
C THR A 127 -3.72 -11.38 -0.52
N GLU A 128 -2.88 -12.18 0.15
CA GLU A 128 -3.25 -12.76 1.44
C GLU A 128 -3.45 -11.69 2.52
N ASN A 129 -2.58 -10.68 2.58
CA ASN A 129 -2.76 -9.55 3.49
C ASN A 129 -4.06 -8.79 3.17
N LEU A 130 -4.36 -8.54 1.89
CA LEU A 130 -5.59 -7.91 1.46
C LEU A 130 -6.83 -8.72 1.87
N LEU A 131 -6.83 -10.04 1.66
CA LEU A 131 -7.91 -10.92 2.15
C LEU A 131 -8.07 -10.84 3.66
N GLY A 132 -6.97 -10.77 4.41
CA GLY A 132 -6.96 -10.51 5.84
C GLY A 132 -7.77 -9.25 6.18
N ILE A 133 -7.47 -8.13 5.53
CA ILE A 133 -8.17 -6.86 5.71
C ILE A 133 -9.66 -6.99 5.36
N LEU A 134 -9.97 -7.51 4.18
CA LEU A 134 -11.34 -7.63 3.67
C LEU A 134 -12.23 -8.52 4.57
N TYR A 135 -11.72 -9.65 5.05
CA TYR A 135 -12.46 -10.46 6.02
C TYR A 135 -12.64 -9.78 7.38
N GLY A 136 -11.70 -8.91 7.76
CA GLY A 136 -11.83 -8.09 8.98
C GLY A 136 -13.00 -7.12 8.88
N HIS A 137 -13.17 -6.45 7.73
CA HIS A 137 -14.31 -5.58 7.45
C HIS A 137 -15.64 -6.32 7.45
N GLU A 138 -15.65 -7.59 7.03
CA GLU A 138 -16.82 -8.46 7.07
C GLU A 138 -17.04 -9.14 8.43
N TYR A 139 -16.34 -8.69 9.49
CA TYR A 139 -16.42 -9.24 10.85
C TYR A 139 -16.05 -10.74 10.95
N GLN A 140 -15.39 -11.29 9.93
CA GLN A 140 -14.93 -12.68 9.87
C GLN A 140 -13.51 -12.79 10.44
N TYR A 141 -13.33 -12.42 11.71
CA TYR A 141 -12.03 -12.25 12.35
C TYR A 141 -11.15 -13.51 12.33
N GLU A 142 -11.74 -14.70 12.42
CA GLU A 142 -10.98 -15.95 12.32
C GLU A 142 -10.36 -16.16 10.93
N LYS A 143 -11.11 -15.84 9.85
CA LYS A 143 -10.56 -15.90 8.49
C LYS A 143 -9.52 -14.81 8.27
N SER A 144 -9.81 -13.60 8.74
CA SER A 144 -8.88 -12.46 8.70
C SER A 144 -7.53 -12.82 9.32
N ARG A 145 -7.55 -13.37 10.54
CA ARG A 145 -6.36 -13.81 11.27
C ARG A 145 -5.58 -14.89 10.53
N ARG A 146 -6.26 -15.87 9.94
CA ARG A 146 -5.61 -16.93 9.14
C ARG A 146 -4.88 -16.36 7.93
N TYR A 147 -5.48 -15.41 7.22
CA TYR A 147 -4.85 -14.80 6.05
C TYR A 147 -3.67 -13.89 6.42
N PHE A 148 -3.73 -13.15 7.51
CA PHE A 148 -2.54 -12.45 8.02
C PHE A 148 -1.41 -13.40 8.43
N GLN A 149 -1.73 -14.57 9.00
CA GLN A 149 -0.74 -15.59 9.33
C GLN A 149 -0.12 -16.23 8.09
N LYS A 150 -0.91 -16.43 7.03
CA LYS A 150 -0.40 -16.90 5.74
C LYS A 150 0.52 -15.87 5.09
N ALA A 151 0.09 -14.61 5.01
CA ALA A 151 0.92 -13.52 4.49
C ALA A 151 2.25 -13.44 5.24
N GLN A 152 2.22 -13.59 6.57
CA GLN A 152 3.45 -13.67 7.38
C GLN A 152 4.33 -14.87 7.05
N LEU A 153 3.74 -16.05 6.83
CA LEU A 153 4.47 -17.26 6.41
C LEU A 153 5.13 -17.05 5.04
N HIS A 154 4.47 -16.29 4.16
CA HIS A 154 4.97 -15.91 2.84
C HIS A 154 5.74 -14.59 2.84
N PHE A 155 6.32 -14.23 3.99
CA PHE A 155 7.29 -13.13 4.15
C PHE A 155 6.75 -11.70 3.91
N TYR A 156 5.45 -11.48 4.08
CA TYR A 156 4.90 -10.11 4.15
C TYR A 156 5.50 -9.33 5.34
N ASP A 157 5.51 -8.00 5.23
CA ASP A 157 6.10 -7.10 6.23
C ASP A 157 5.58 -7.37 7.65
N SER A 158 6.49 -7.74 8.56
CA SER A 158 6.14 -8.19 9.90
C SER A 158 5.49 -7.09 10.75
N ASN A 159 5.85 -5.82 10.52
CA ASN A 159 5.29 -4.70 11.26
C ASN A 159 3.84 -4.43 10.85
N THR A 160 3.55 -4.54 9.55
CA THR A 160 2.20 -4.46 9.00
C THR A 160 1.35 -5.60 9.54
N ILE A 161 1.85 -6.84 9.54
CA ILE A 161 1.13 -7.97 10.15
C ILE A 161 0.88 -7.75 11.64
N ALA A 162 1.87 -7.27 12.40
CA ALA A 162 1.70 -6.98 13.81
C ALA A 162 0.61 -5.93 14.05
N ASN A 163 0.57 -4.88 13.23
CA ASN A 163 -0.47 -3.86 13.26
C ASN A 163 -1.85 -4.42 12.94
N ASN A 164 -1.96 -5.18 11.85
CA ASN A 164 -3.22 -5.76 11.40
C ASN A 164 -3.81 -6.74 12.43
N LEU A 165 -2.98 -7.60 13.01
CA LEU A 165 -3.41 -8.49 14.09
C LEU A 165 -3.76 -7.73 15.38
N ALA A 166 -3.11 -6.61 15.67
CA ALA A 166 -3.47 -5.76 16.79
C ALA A 166 -4.82 -5.05 16.57
N VAL A 167 -5.15 -4.64 15.35
CA VAL A 167 -6.48 -4.09 15.01
C VAL A 167 -7.57 -5.12 15.27
N LEU A 168 -7.37 -6.40 14.89
CA LEU A 168 -8.31 -7.47 15.22
C LEU A 168 -8.44 -7.66 16.74
N ASP A 169 -7.31 -7.69 17.45
CA ASP A 169 -7.32 -7.84 18.90
C ASP A 169 -8.04 -6.63 19.57
N ILE A 170 -7.91 -5.40 19.06
CA ILE A 170 -8.65 -4.21 19.51
C ILE A 170 -10.16 -4.37 19.26
N ALA A 171 -10.55 -4.83 18.06
CA ALA A 171 -11.96 -5.05 17.70
C ALA A 171 -12.63 -6.09 18.62
N GLU A 172 -11.89 -7.11 19.04
CA GLU A 172 -12.32 -8.13 19.99
C GLU A 172 -12.22 -7.69 21.47
N GLY A 173 -11.75 -6.47 21.76
CA GLY A 173 -11.54 -5.97 23.12
C GLY A 173 -10.31 -6.51 23.84
N ASN A 174 -9.44 -7.25 23.14
CA ASN A 174 -8.20 -7.84 23.62
C ASN A 174 -7.04 -6.82 23.64
N TYR A 175 -7.23 -5.67 24.28
CA TYR A 175 -6.28 -4.53 24.24
C TYR A 175 -4.88 -4.89 24.75
N LYS A 176 -4.77 -5.72 25.79
CA LYS A 176 -3.49 -6.28 26.25
C LYS A 176 -2.71 -6.99 25.15
N ARG A 177 -3.38 -7.83 24.36
CA ARG A 177 -2.73 -8.57 23.26
C ARG A 177 -2.34 -7.63 22.13
N ALA A 178 -3.19 -6.66 21.79
CA ALA A 178 -2.85 -5.63 20.82
C ALA A 178 -1.58 -4.87 21.24
N ALA A 179 -1.50 -4.41 22.49
CA ALA A 179 -0.30 -3.76 23.02
C ALA A 179 0.95 -4.66 22.98
N GLN A 180 0.81 -5.95 23.31
CA GLN A 180 1.91 -6.93 23.22
C GLN A 180 2.46 -7.08 21.80
N ARG A 181 1.61 -6.99 20.77
CA ARG A 181 2.04 -7.04 19.35
C ARG A 181 2.74 -5.77 18.91
N LEU A 182 2.30 -4.62 19.37
CA LEU A 182 2.75 -3.31 18.91
C LEU A 182 3.99 -2.79 19.66
N LEU A 183 4.19 -3.17 20.92
CA LEU A 183 5.33 -2.73 21.73
C LEU A 183 6.71 -3.08 21.11
N PRO A 184 6.94 -4.27 20.53
CA PRO A 184 8.19 -4.57 19.84
C PRO A 184 8.44 -3.64 18.64
N VAL A 185 7.40 -3.36 17.83
CA VAL A 185 7.49 -2.46 16.68
C VAL A 185 7.86 -1.05 17.13
N TYR A 186 7.21 -0.55 18.18
CA TYR A 186 7.54 0.73 18.81
C TYR A 186 8.99 0.79 19.31
N ARG A 187 9.43 -0.22 20.08
CA ARG A 187 10.78 -0.25 20.67
C ARG A 187 11.89 -0.34 19.62
N SER A 188 11.60 -0.92 18.46
CA SER A 188 12.54 -0.99 17.35
C SER A 188 12.69 0.34 16.58
N GLY A 189 11.88 1.35 16.89
CA GLY A 189 11.85 2.62 16.15
C GLY A 189 11.10 2.57 14.83
N GLN A 190 10.41 1.46 14.53
CA GLN A 190 9.71 1.22 13.26
C GLN A 190 8.20 1.49 13.34
N ALA A 191 7.71 2.05 14.45
CA ALA A 191 6.30 2.42 14.58
C ALA A 191 5.96 3.62 13.70
N ASN A 192 5.15 3.38 12.68
CA ASN A 192 4.49 4.44 11.91
C ASN A 192 3.29 5.03 12.70
N GLU A 193 2.61 6.00 12.11
CA GLU A 193 1.49 6.70 12.74
C GLU A 193 0.34 5.76 13.14
N GLN A 194 0.03 4.76 12.31
CA GLN A 194 -1.04 3.80 12.56
C GLN A 194 -0.69 2.87 13.74
N VAL A 195 0.52 2.31 13.75
CA VAL A 195 1.05 1.50 14.86
C VAL A 195 1.01 2.30 16.15
N MET A 196 1.43 3.56 16.09
CA MET A 196 1.42 4.45 17.25
C MET A 196 0.00 4.72 17.75
N ALA A 197 -0.94 5.05 16.86
CA ALA A 197 -2.33 5.29 17.22
C ALA A 197 -2.98 4.05 17.87
N ASN A 198 -2.79 2.87 17.27
CA ASN A 198 -3.31 1.61 17.79
C ASN A 198 -2.69 1.23 19.14
N LEU A 199 -1.39 1.51 19.34
CA LEU A 199 -0.71 1.27 20.60
C LEU A 199 -1.20 2.22 21.68
N ILE A 200 -1.31 3.52 21.39
CA ILE A 200 -1.86 4.52 22.33
C ILE A 200 -3.28 4.15 22.74
N LEU A 201 -4.14 3.77 21.78
CA LEU A 201 -5.50 3.30 22.09
C LEU A 201 -5.49 2.08 23.00
N SER A 202 -4.69 1.06 22.66
CA SER A 202 -4.58 -0.17 23.43
C SER A 202 -4.09 0.10 24.87
N MET A 203 -3.08 0.96 25.02
CA MET A 203 -2.51 1.31 26.33
C MET A 203 -3.48 2.14 27.16
N ALA A 204 -4.25 3.04 26.54
CA ALA A 204 -5.30 3.79 27.24
C ALA A 204 -6.40 2.87 27.77
N LYS A 205 -6.82 1.88 26.97
CA LYS A 205 -7.81 0.86 27.36
C LYS A 205 -7.30 -0.07 28.46
N GLU A 206 -6.01 -0.37 28.47
CA GLU A 206 -5.32 -1.09 29.57
C GLU A 206 -4.99 -0.19 30.77
N GLN A 207 -5.49 1.05 30.80
CA GLN A 207 -5.28 2.02 31.88
C GLN A 207 -3.80 2.39 32.15
N ASN A 208 -2.94 2.24 31.14
CA ASN A 208 -1.52 2.53 31.24
C ASN A 208 -1.23 4.02 30.96
N LEU A 209 -1.64 4.89 31.87
CA LEU A 209 -1.44 6.34 31.76
C LEU A 209 0.05 6.71 31.71
N GLU A 210 0.92 5.97 32.40
CA GLU A 210 2.37 6.20 32.41
C GLU A 210 2.96 6.14 31.00
N PHE A 211 2.60 5.11 30.23
CA PHE A 211 3.05 5.01 28.84
C PHE A 211 2.53 6.16 27.98
N ILE A 212 1.26 6.53 28.12
CA ILE A 212 0.67 7.63 27.35
C ILE A 212 1.38 8.95 27.67
N GLN A 213 1.70 9.19 28.95
CA GLN A 213 2.49 10.34 29.39
C GLN A 213 3.90 10.34 28.80
N ALA A 214 4.57 9.17 28.79
CA ALA A 214 5.91 9.04 28.23
C ALA A 214 5.94 9.32 26.72
N VAL A 215 4.94 8.85 25.97
CA VAL A 215 4.89 9.01 24.51
C VAL A 215 4.44 10.40 24.07
N LEU A 216 3.49 11.01 24.80
CA LEU A 216 2.88 12.29 24.39
C LEU A 216 3.48 13.52 25.09
N GLY A 217 4.30 13.31 26.12
CA GLY A 217 4.84 14.36 27.00
C GLY A 217 5.64 15.45 26.29
N ASP A 218 6.32 15.13 25.19
CA ASP A 218 7.14 16.10 24.44
C ASP A 218 6.30 17.13 23.67
N LYS A 219 5.07 16.76 23.31
CA LYS A 219 4.19 17.56 22.43
C LYS A 219 2.95 18.09 23.13
N HIS A 220 2.62 17.59 24.32
CA HIS A 220 1.37 17.90 25.00
C HIS A 220 1.60 18.19 26.49
N THR A 221 0.82 19.12 27.02
CA THR A 221 0.77 19.38 28.47
C THR A 221 0.11 18.22 29.21
N LYS A 222 0.40 18.08 30.52
CA LYS A 222 -0.24 17.06 31.37
C LYS A 222 -1.77 17.09 31.31
N LYS A 223 -2.37 18.28 31.21
CA LYS A 223 -3.83 18.46 31.12
C LYS A 223 -4.40 17.98 29.78
N GLU A 224 -3.66 18.19 28.69
CA GLU A 224 -4.05 17.68 27.36
C GLU A 224 -3.93 16.16 27.31
N ILE A 225 -2.86 15.59 27.85
CA ILE A 225 -2.67 14.14 27.93
C ILE A 225 -3.80 13.49 28.71
N GLU A 226 -4.20 14.05 29.86
CA GLU A 226 -5.32 13.55 30.65
C GLU A 226 -6.64 13.57 29.87
N ARG A 227 -6.90 14.63 29.09
CA ARG A 227 -8.09 14.71 28.22
C ARG A 227 -8.06 13.65 27.12
N ILE A 228 -6.92 13.49 26.44
CA ILE A 228 -6.74 12.46 25.40
C ILE A 228 -6.98 11.08 25.98
N TYR A 229 -6.35 10.77 27.11
CA TYR A 229 -6.51 9.50 27.81
C TYR A 229 -7.98 9.21 28.16
N GLN A 230 -8.68 10.17 28.76
CA GLN A 230 -10.10 10.02 29.10
C GLN A 230 -10.99 9.82 27.86
N SER A 231 -10.70 10.51 26.75
CA SER A 231 -11.40 10.31 25.48
C SER A 231 -11.19 8.91 24.93
N LEU A 232 -9.94 8.41 24.93
CA LEU A 232 -9.60 7.07 24.45
C LEU A 232 -10.20 5.96 25.32
N GLN A 233 -10.31 6.16 26.64
CA GLN A 233 -10.98 5.20 27.52
C GLN A 233 -12.46 5.02 27.15
N ARG A 234 -13.14 6.12 26.79
CA ARG A 234 -14.56 6.13 26.43
C ARG A 234 -14.82 5.69 24.99
N PHE A 235 -13.81 5.72 24.13
CA PHE A 235 -13.94 5.32 22.73
C PHE A 235 -14.38 3.86 22.59
N ASN A 236 -15.39 3.59 21.77
CA ASN A 236 -15.83 2.24 21.43
C ASN A 236 -15.70 2.05 19.92
N SER A 237 -14.91 1.07 19.49
CA SER A 237 -14.63 0.82 18.06
C SER A 237 -15.87 0.41 17.26
N LEU A 238 -16.90 -0.14 17.94
CA LEU A 238 -18.15 -0.58 17.33
C LEU A 238 -19.14 0.56 17.02
N ASP A 239 -18.92 1.76 17.57
CA ASP A 239 -19.86 2.89 17.39
C ASP A 239 -19.64 3.66 16.07
N ILE A 240 -18.59 3.34 15.30
CA ILE A 240 -18.25 4.07 14.06
C ILE A 240 -19.13 3.63 12.88
N ASP A 241 -19.49 2.35 12.78
CA ASP A 241 -20.26 1.84 11.64
C ASP A 241 -21.76 2.16 11.71
N THR A 242 -22.31 2.39 12.90
CA THR A 242 -23.74 2.76 13.05
C THR A 242 -24.05 4.19 12.58
N LYS A 243 -23.02 5.03 12.40
CA LYS A 243 -23.19 6.42 11.91
C LYS A 243 -23.00 6.60 10.41
N LYS A 244 -22.55 5.57 9.68
CA LYS A 244 -22.43 5.60 8.21
C LYS A 244 -23.63 4.97 7.49
N SER A 245 -24.61 4.45 8.23
CA SER A 245 -25.79 3.76 7.70
C SER A 245 -27.10 4.56 7.83
N VAL A 246 -27.06 5.90 7.82
CA VAL A 246 -28.24 6.78 7.80
C VAL A 246 -28.18 7.72 6.60
#